data_AF-A0A4Q4BQM9-F1
#
_entry.id   AF-A0A4Q4BQM9-F1
#
_cell.length_a   1.000
_cell.length_b   1.000
_cell.length_c   1.000
_cell.angle_alpha   90.00
_cell.angle_beta   90.00
_cell.angle_gamma   90.00
#
_symmetry.space_group_name_H-M   'P 1'
#
loop_
_entity.id
_entity.type
_entity.pdbx_description
1 polymer ?
#
loop_
_entity_poly.entity_id
_entity_poly.type
_entity_poly.pdbx_seq_one_letter_code
_entity_poly.pdbx_strand_id
1 'polypeptide(L)'
;MAAYGVGTFIKAGTGTLTIDNAVFGNVSSPGGGEIIVGGGGALAQTSGATTLSALVLGLGADPATNVGALNVSGGNLTIDTSLTLGSFGGTGTVTQTGGNVSINHCGDIAHCTAFNIGNQGGTGAYNISAGTLAVNGPGQMVLGRNEGATVRPASTGVLDISGTGQVSVTGADLIVGNHLSSASPPGTGTINQTGGT
;
A
#
# COMPACT_ATOMS: atom_id res chain seq x y z
N MET A 1 -29.61 -11.03 -10.15
CA MET A 1 -28.66 -10.18 -9.41
C MET A 1 -27.52 -11.07 -8.96
N ALA A 2 -26.30 -10.84 -9.44
CA ALA A 2 -25.12 -11.53 -8.93
C ALA A 2 -24.81 -10.95 -7.55
N ALA A 3 -24.75 -11.79 -6.52
CA ALA A 3 -24.22 -11.40 -5.23
C ALA A 3 -22.71 -11.24 -5.38
N TYR A 4 -22.21 -10.00 -5.31
CA TYR A 4 -20.77 -9.77 -5.17
C TYR A 4 -20.39 -10.11 -3.74
N GLY A 5 -19.73 -11.25 -3.53
CA GLY A 5 -19.20 -11.61 -2.22
C GLY A 5 -18.09 -10.64 -1.82
N VAL A 6 -18.13 -10.15 -0.58
CA VAL A 6 -16.96 -9.57 0.08
C VAL A 6 -16.06 -10.73 0.50
N GLY A 7 -14.77 -10.66 0.18
CA GLY A 7 -13.85 -11.78 0.43
C GLY A 7 -12.40 -11.35 0.47
N THR A 8 -11.61 -12.10 1.24
CA THR A 8 -10.16 -11.91 1.34
C THR A 8 -9.46 -12.96 0.48
N PHE A 9 -8.59 -12.52 -0.41
CA PHE A 9 -7.64 -13.38 -1.11
C PHE A 9 -6.27 -13.26 -0.43
N ILE A 10 -5.67 -14.40 -0.05
CA ILE A 10 -4.37 -14.41 0.61
C ILE A 10 -3.34 -15.06 -0.32
N LYS A 11 -2.36 -14.29 -0.79
CA LYS A 11 -1.13 -14.84 -1.38
C LYS A 11 -0.17 -15.21 -0.25
N ALA A 12 -0.26 -16.45 0.19
CA ALA A 12 0.66 -17.04 1.15
C ALA A 12 1.87 -17.72 0.46
N GLY A 13 2.92 -17.93 1.25
CA GLY A 13 4.13 -18.63 0.85
C GLY A 13 4.97 -17.87 -0.18
N THR A 14 6.14 -18.43 -0.49
CA THR A 14 7.11 -17.82 -1.41
C THR A 14 6.59 -17.74 -2.84
N GLY A 15 7.31 -17.01 -3.69
CA GLY A 15 7.04 -16.92 -5.12
C GLY A 15 6.06 -15.81 -5.49
N THR A 16 5.97 -15.57 -6.80
CA THR A 16 5.29 -14.40 -7.36
C THR A 16 4.02 -14.83 -8.11
N LEU A 17 2.91 -14.16 -7.82
CA LEU A 17 1.68 -14.24 -8.60
C LEU A 17 1.61 -13.04 -9.55
N THR A 18 1.61 -13.29 -10.85
CA THR A 18 1.39 -12.23 -11.83
C THR A 18 -0.09 -11.88 -11.88
N ILE A 19 -0.37 -10.58 -11.82
CA ILE A 19 -1.69 -9.98 -12.02
C ILE A 19 -1.66 -9.20 -13.34
N ASP A 20 -2.53 -9.56 -14.28
CA ASP A 20 -2.62 -8.95 -15.61
C ASP A 20 -4.09 -9.00 -16.07
N ASN A 21 -4.66 -7.84 -16.40
CA ASN A 21 -6.07 -7.66 -16.76
C ASN A 21 -7.03 -8.24 -15.70
N ALA A 22 -6.65 -8.16 -14.42
CA ALA A 22 -7.41 -8.75 -13.33
C ALA A 22 -8.30 -7.72 -12.62
N VAL A 23 -9.42 -8.18 -12.07
CA VAL A 23 -10.28 -7.37 -11.19
C VAL A 23 -10.49 -8.13 -9.90
N PHE A 24 -10.04 -7.56 -8.79
CA PHE A 24 -10.21 -8.12 -7.45
C PHE A 24 -11.06 -7.18 -6.59
N GLY A 25 -12.27 -7.63 -6.27
CA GLY A 25 -13.23 -6.92 -5.44
C GLY A 25 -14.23 -6.07 -6.24
N ASN A 26 -15.05 -5.30 -5.52
CA ASN A 26 -16.06 -4.43 -6.09
C ASN A 26 -15.62 -2.97 -5.94
N VAL A 27 -15.17 -2.39 -7.05
CA VAL A 27 -14.62 -1.03 -7.20
C VAL A 27 -15.68 0.08 -7.11
N SER A 28 -16.83 -0.22 -6.50
CA SER A 28 -17.96 0.71 -6.38
C SER A 28 -18.72 0.63 -5.06
N SER A 29 -18.24 -0.19 -4.10
CA SER A 29 -18.83 -0.26 -2.76
C SER A 29 -17.74 -0.23 -1.68
N PRO A 30 -17.86 0.64 -0.65
CA PRO A 30 -17.05 0.49 0.55
C PRO A 30 -17.25 -0.93 1.10
N GLY A 31 -16.13 -1.65 1.32
CA GLY A 31 -16.13 -3.08 1.66
C GLY A 31 -15.78 -4.04 0.52
N GLY A 32 -15.24 -3.56 -0.61
CA GLY A 32 -14.69 -4.41 -1.68
C GLY A 32 -13.63 -5.40 -1.18
N GLY A 33 -13.42 -6.50 -1.92
CA GLY A 33 -12.50 -7.58 -1.53
C GLY A 33 -11.05 -7.13 -1.30
N GLU A 34 -10.38 -7.78 -0.34
CA GLU A 34 -9.02 -7.45 0.08
C GLU A 34 -8.03 -8.51 -0.43
N ILE A 35 -6.87 -8.05 -0.90
CA ILE A 35 -5.73 -8.94 -1.13
C ILE A 35 -4.70 -8.75 -0.03
N ILE A 36 -4.29 -9.84 0.60
CA ILE A 36 -3.19 -9.88 1.57
C ILE A 36 -2.04 -10.69 0.97
N VAL A 37 -0.84 -10.13 0.97
CA VAL A 37 0.39 -10.81 0.54
C VAL A 37 1.30 -10.99 1.75
N GLY A 38 1.70 -12.23 2.01
CA GLY A 38 2.56 -12.59 3.15
C GLY A 38 3.38 -13.85 2.88
N GLY A 39 4.11 -14.34 3.89
CA GLY A 39 4.88 -15.58 3.79
C GLY A 39 6.06 -15.53 2.81
N GLY A 40 6.60 -14.34 2.54
CA GLY A 40 7.65 -14.12 1.53
C GLY A 40 7.12 -14.12 0.09
N GLY A 41 5.80 -13.95 -0.08
CA GLY A 41 5.16 -13.90 -1.38
C GLY A 41 5.22 -12.53 -2.06
N ALA A 42 4.97 -12.51 -3.37
CA ALA A 42 4.89 -11.29 -4.15
C ALA A 42 3.71 -11.30 -5.14
N LEU A 43 3.22 -10.11 -5.47
CA LEU A 43 2.46 -9.86 -6.70
C LEU A 43 3.36 -9.21 -7.75
N ALA A 44 3.08 -9.46 -9.03
CA ALA A 44 3.74 -8.77 -10.13
C ALA A 44 2.71 -8.19 -11.12
N GLN A 45 2.79 -6.89 -11.35
CA GLN A 45 2.08 -6.17 -12.40
C GLN A 45 3.09 -5.79 -13.49
N THR A 46 3.03 -6.48 -14.63
CA THR A 46 4.00 -6.31 -15.73
C THR A 46 3.39 -5.68 -16.98
N SER A 47 2.07 -5.82 -17.15
CA SER A 47 1.33 -5.45 -18.36
C SER A 47 -0.17 -5.38 -18.07
N GLY A 48 -0.94 -4.84 -19.02
CA GLY A 48 -2.40 -4.77 -18.93
C GLY A 48 -2.92 -3.80 -17.89
N ALA A 49 -4.21 -3.92 -17.58
CA ALA A 49 -4.91 -3.06 -16.63
C ALA A 49 -5.57 -3.87 -15.52
N THR A 50 -5.04 -3.78 -14.30
CA THR A 50 -5.55 -4.47 -13.12
C THR A 50 -6.19 -3.49 -12.16
N THR A 51 -7.33 -3.87 -11.57
CA THR A 51 -7.97 -3.11 -10.49
C THR A 51 -8.19 -3.96 -9.25
N LEU A 52 -7.75 -3.44 -8.11
CA LEU A 52 -7.91 -4.03 -6.78
C LEU A 52 -8.76 -3.10 -5.92
N SER A 53 -9.60 -3.63 -5.03
CA SER A 53 -10.26 -2.79 -4.03
C SER A 53 -9.27 -2.40 -2.92
N ALA A 54 -8.64 -3.38 -2.28
CA ALA A 54 -7.62 -3.15 -1.24
C ALA A 54 -6.43 -4.10 -1.38
N LEU A 55 -5.24 -3.63 -1.01
CA LEU A 55 -4.01 -4.42 -1.00
C LEU A 55 -3.21 -4.19 0.29
N VAL A 56 -2.89 -5.28 0.98
CA VAL A 56 -2.03 -5.29 2.16
C VAL A 56 -0.80 -6.15 1.87
N LEU A 57 0.39 -5.56 1.98
CA LEU A 57 1.66 -6.24 1.82
C LEU A 57 2.31 -6.37 3.20
N GLY A 58 2.47 -7.60 3.69
CA GLY A 58 3.09 -7.87 4.98
C GLY A 58 2.21 -7.48 6.17
N LEU A 59 1.43 -8.43 6.66
CA LEU A 59 0.53 -8.27 7.82
C LEU A 59 0.88 -9.31 8.90
N GLY A 60 1.27 -8.87 10.09
CA GLY A 60 1.45 -9.77 11.25
C GLY A 60 2.68 -9.48 12.11
N ALA A 61 2.75 -10.07 13.31
CA ALA A 61 3.71 -9.70 14.35
C ALA A 61 5.17 -10.07 14.09
N ASP A 62 5.43 -11.03 13.20
CA ASP A 62 6.78 -11.49 12.91
C ASP A 62 7.25 -10.96 11.54
N PRO A 63 8.21 -10.02 11.50
CA PRO A 63 8.71 -9.44 10.25
C PRO A 63 9.49 -10.44 9.39
N ALA A 64 9.98 -11.56 9.94
CA ALA A 64 10.71 -12.58 9.16
C ALA A 64 9.78 -13.46 8.33
N THR A 65 8.52 -13.62 8.77
CA THR A 65 7.54 -14.51 8.12
C THR A 65 6.38 -13.76 7.48
N ASN A 66 6.07 -12.54 7.93
CA ASN A 66 5.00 -11.70 7.38
C ASN A 66 5.56 -10.67 6.40
N VAL A 67 6.29 -11.17 5.39
CA VAL A 67 6.85 -10.37 4.30
C VAL A 67 5.95 -10.48 3.07
N GLY A 68 5.52 -9.34 2.54
CA GLY A 68 4.76 -9.26 1.29
C GLY A 68 5.35 -8.21 0.34
N ALA A 69 5.33 -8.52 -0.95
CA ALA A 69 5.88 -7.63 -1.97
C ALA A 69 4.94 -7.38 -3.15
N LEU A 70 5.11 -6.24 -3.80
CA LEU A 70 4.51 -5.91 -5.09
C LEU A 70 5.59 -5.37 -6.02
N ASN A 71 5.72 -5.99 -7.18
CA ASN A 71 6.61 -5.56 -8.24
C ASN A 71 5.79 -4.97 -9.38
N VAL A 72 6.02 -3.70 -9.72
CA VAL A 72 5.35 -3.02 -10.84
C VAL A 72 6.40 -2.62 -11.86
N SER A 73 6.32 -3.20 -13.06
CA SER A 73 7.26 -2.92 -14.15
C SER A 73 6.59 -2.39 -15.42
N GLY A 74 5.26 -2.48 -15.51
CA GLY A 74 4.48 -1.99 -16.64
C GLY A 74 2.98 -2.09 -16.41
N GLY A 75 2.19 -1.60 -17.36
CA GLY A 75 0.73 -1.59 -17.28
C GLY A 75 0.17 -0.57 -16.28
N ASN A 76 -1.12 -0.71 -15.98
CA ASN A 76 -1.87 0.16 -15.07
C ASN A 76 -2.43 -0.67 -13.91
N LEU A 77 -2.09 -0.29 -12.69
CA LEU A 77 -2.65 -0.83 -11.46
C LEU A 77 -3.48 0.24 -10.76
N THR A 78 -4.77 -0.02 -10.61
CA THR A 78 -5.65 0.84 -9.80
C THR A 78 -5.96 0.14 -8.49
N ILE A 79 -5.77 0.83 -7.38
CA ILE A 79 -6.15 0.39 -6.03
C ILE A 79 -7.19 1.38 -5.53
N ASP A 80 -8.40 0.91 -5.27
CA ASP A 80 -9.58 1.77 -5.13
C ASP A 80 -9.92 2.19 -3.69
N THR A 81 -9.33 1.57 -2.68
CA THR A 81 -9.64 1.97 -1.28
C THR A 81 -8.41 2.10 -0.41
N SER A 82 -7.48 1.14 -0.46
CA SER A 82 -6.30 1.19 0.39
C SER A 82 -5.13 0.36 -0.14
N LEU A 83 -3.94 0.94 -0.01
CA LEU A 83 -2.67 0.23 -0.06
C LEU A 83 -2.00 0.34 1.31
N THR A 84 -1.69 -0.79 1.95
CA THR A 84 -0.95 -0.83 3.22
C THR A 84 0.33 -1.65 3.06
N LEU A 85 1.46 -1.05 3.42
CA LEU A 85 2.78 -1.68 3.36
C LEU A 85 3.32 -1.88 4.77
N GLY A 86 3.38 -3.13 5.24
CA GLY A 86 3.91 -3.47 6.56
C GLY A 86 2.98 -3.00 7.66
N SER A 87 2.19 -3.91 8.22
CA SER A 87 1.29 -3.61 9.33
C SER A 87 1.42 -4.64 10.45
N PHE A 88 1.19 -4.20 11.69
CA PHE A 88 1.18 -5.06 12.87
C PHE A 88 2.49 -5.82 13.15
N GLY A 89 3.65 -5.30 12.71
CA GLY A 89 4.94 -5.98 12.77
C GLY A 89 5.43 -6.55 11.44
N GLY A 90 4.59 -6.53 10.41
CA GLY A 90 4.87 -7.12 9.11
C GLY A 90 5.77 -6.23 8.26
N THR A 91 6.35 -6.81 7.21
CA THR A 91 7.20 -6.08 6.26
C THR A 91 6.55 -6.06 4.89
N GLY A 92 6.25 -4.86 4.38
CA GLY A 92 5.65 -4.66 3.06
C GLY A 92 6.57 -3.86 2.15
N THR A 93 6.79 -4.33 0.93
CA THR A 93 7.65 -3.64 -0.05
C THR A 93 6.97 -3.48 -1.39
N VAL A 94 7.06 -2.28 -1.97
CA VAL A 94 6.77 -2.05 -3.39
C VAL A 94 8.06 -1.71 -4.11
N THR A 95 8.27 -2.33 -5.28
CA THR A 95 9.30 -1.96 -6.24
C THR A 95 8.65 -1.59 -7.56
N GLN A 96 8.68 -0.31 -7.92
CA GLN A 96 8.15 0.22 -9.16
C GLN A 96 9.29 0.68 -10.08
N THR A 97 9.44 0.00 -11.21
CA THR A 97 10.43 0.29 -12.25
C THR A 97 9.78 0.68 -13.58
N GLY A 98 8.47 0.92 -13.57
CA GLY A 98 7.65 1.28 -14.73
C GLY A 98 6.17 1.20 -14.40
N GLY A 99 5.31 1.40 -15.40
CA GLY A 99 3.86 1.35 -15.25
C GLY A 99 3.26 2.49 -14.42
N ASN A 100 1.95 2.45 -14.23
CA ASN A 100 1.18 3.45 -13.49
C ASN A 100 0.48 2.77 -12.31
N VAL A 101 0.69 3.28 -11.11
CA VAL A 101 -0.04 2.90 -9.89
C VAL A 101 -0.92 4.08 -9.49
N SER A 102 -2.23 3.87 -9.46
CA SER A 102 -3.21 4.86 -9.01
C SER A 102 -3.87 4.35 -7.76
N ILE A 103 -3.72 5.08 -6.67
CA ILE A 103 -4.43 4.83 -5.41
C ILE A 103 -5.56 5.85 -5.37
N ASN A 104 -6.77 5.35 -5.60
CA ASN A 104 -7.98 6.14 -5.66
C ASN A 104 -8.82 5.86 -4.42
N HIS A 105 -9.70 6.82 -4.13
CA HIS A 105 -10.92 6.70 -3.36
C HIS A 105 -10.81 6.12 -1.94
N CYS A 106 -11.71 6.58 -1.09
CA CYS A 106 -12.00 5.95 0.16
C CYS A 106 -13.47 6.28 0.44
N GLY A 107 -14.30 5.25 0.59
CA GLY A 107 -15.75 5.43 0.69
C GLY A 107 -16.23 6.17 1.95
N ASP A 108 -15.34 6.47 2.90
CA ASP A 108 -15.63 7.17 4.15
C ASP A 108 -14.45 8.05 4.61
N ILE A 109 -14.59 9.38 4.40
CA ILE A 109 -13.57 10.40 4.70
C ILE A 109 -13.02 10.36 6.12
N ALA A 110 -13.79 9.85 7.10
CA ALA A 110 -13.41 9.83 8.51
C ALA A 110 -12.37 8.74 8.84
N HIS A 111 -12.19 7.73 7.98
CA HIS A 111 -11.29 6.60 8.20
C HIS A 111 -10.34 6.35 6.99
N CYS A 112 -10.10 7.40 6.20
CA CYS A 112 -9.40 7.30 4.92
C CYS A 112 -7.88 7.38 5.04
N THR A 113 -7.25 6.23 5.21
CA THR A 113 -5.85 6.11 4.78
C THR A 113 -5.81 5.29 3.51
N ALA A 114 -5.84 6.02 2.39
CA ALA A 114 -5.78 5.43 1.06
C ALA A 114 -4.41 4.79 0.82
N PHE A 115 -3.35 5.34 1.44
CA PHE A 115 -2.01 4.80 1.32
C PHE A 115 -1.25 4.88 2.64
N ASN A 116 -0.82 3.74 3.18
CA ASN A 116 -0.07 3.65 4.42
C ASN A 116 1.24 2.89 4.21
N ILE A 117 2.36 3.50 4.59
CA ILE A 117 3.69 2.89 4.56
C ILE A 117 4.18 2.74 5.99
N GLY A 118 4.09 1.53 6.53
CA GLY A 118 4.54 1.15 7.86
C GLY A 118 3.57 1.53 8.97
N ASN A 119 2.79 0.57 9.48
CA ASN A 119 1.78 0.81 10.53
C ASN A 119 1.93 -0.14 11.73
N GLN A 120 1.59 0.33 12.94
CA GLN A 120 1.47 -0.50 14.17
C GLN A 120 2.64 -1.48 14.41
N GLY A 121 3.88 -0.99 14.34
CA GLY A 121 5.09 -1.83 14.48
C GLY A 121 5.59 -2.43 13.17
N GLY A 122 4.82 -2.30 12.08
CA GLY A 122 5.21 -2.74 10.74
C GLY A 122 6.24 -1.83 10.08
N THR A 123 6.93 -2.41 9.10
CA THR A 123 7.93 -1.72 8.27
C THR A 123 7.46 -1.72 6.82
N GLY A 124 7.25 -0.54 6.27
CA GLY A 124 6.86 -0.35 4.88
C GLY A 124 7.95 0.34 4.08
N ALA A 125 8.14 -0.09 2.83
CA ALA A 125 8.99 0.60 1.86
C ALA A 125 8.33 0.67 0.49
N TYR A 126 8.30 1.85 -0.13
CA TYR A 126 7.91 2.04 -1.52
C TYR A 126 9.09 2.62 -2.29
N ASN A 127 9.60 1.85 -3.26
CA ASN A 127 10.72 2.27 -4.10
C ASN A 127 10.20 2.53 -5.51
N ILE A 128 10.33 3.76 -6.01
CA ILE A 128 10.00 4.12 -7.40
C ILE A 128 11.23 4.64 -8.12
N SER A 129 11.51 4.05 -9.28
CA SER A 129 12.63 4.42 -10.15
C SER A 129 12.19 4.83 -11.57
N ALA A 130 11.00 4.40 -11.99
CA ALA A 130 10.32 4.86 -13.19
C ALA A 130 8.80 4.60 -13.09
N GLY A 131 8.02 5.21 -13.99
CA GLY A 131 6.56 5.15 -13.95
C GLY A 131 5.95 6.22 -13.05
N THR A 132 4.65 6.12 -12.79
CA THR A 132 3.90 7.07 -11.95
C THR A 132 3.23 6.37 -10.78
N LEU A 133 3.34 6.96 -9.59
CA LEU A 133 2.50 6.71 -8.43
C LEU A 133 1.60 7.94 -8.23
N ALA A 134 0.30 7.77 -8.41
CA ALA A 134 -0.70 8.79 -8.18
C ALA A 134 -1.56 8.43 -6.96
N VAL A 135 -1.52 9.28 -5.93
CA VAL A 135 -2.43 9.20 -4.78
C VAL A 135 -3.50 10.27 -4.96
N ASN A 136 -4.71 9.83 -5.29
CA ASN A 136 -5.84 10.67 -5.64
C ASN A 136 -6.86 10.68 -4.50
N GLY A 137 -7.08 11.85 -3.94
CA GLY A 137 -7.96 12.05 -2.80
C GLY A 137 -9.45 12.08 -3.13
N PRO A 138 -10.31 12.24 -2.11
CA PRO A 138 -9.94 12.56 -0.71
C PRO A 138 -9.25 11.39 0.01
N GLY A 139 -8.43 11.68 1.03
CA GLY A 139 -7.81 10.67 1.89
C GLY A 139 -6.43 11.08 2.41
N GLN A 140 -5.70 10.11 2.97
CA GLN A 140 -4.37 10.33 3.53
C GLN A 140 -3.33 9.38 2.94
N MET A 141 -2.14 9.92 2.71
CA MET A 141 -0.90 9.19 2.50
C MET A 141 -0.07 9.32 3.77
N VAL A 142 0.12 8.22 4.50
CA VAL A 142 0.83 8.21 5.78
C VAL A 142 2.09 7.38 5.65
N LEU A 143 3.24 7.99 5.96
CA LEU A 143 4.53 7.30 6.10
C LEU A 143 4.80 7.17 7.59
N GLY A 144 4.58 5.98 8.13
CA GLY A 144 4.60 5.70 9.54
C GLY A 144 3.18 5.55 10.10
N ARG A 145 2.99 5.95 11.34
CA ARG A 145 1.88 5.45 12.14
C ARG A 145 0.58 6.21 11.85
N ASN A 146 -0.46 5.44 11.51
CA ASN A 146 -1.78 5.97 11.23
C ASN A 146 -2.81 5.76 12.38
N GLU A 147 -2.46 4.98 13.39
CA GLU A 147 -3.41 4.59 14.45
C GLU A 147 -2.95 5.01 15.85
N GLY A 148 -3.91 5.42 16.68
CA GLY A 148 -3.70 5.91 18.04
C GLY A 148 -3.46 4.82 19.09
N ALA A 149 -3.42 3.54 18.72
CA ALA A 149 -3.17 2.46 19.67
C ALA A 149 -1.82 2.65 20.40
N THR A 150 -1.75 2.38 21.70
CA THR A 150 -0.52 2.60 22.51
C THR A 150 0.23 1.31 22.84
N VAL A 151 -0.29 0.16 22.40
CA VAL A 151 0.22 -1.17 22.76
C VAL A 151 1.10 -1.82 21.68
N ARG A 152 1.34 -1.12 20.57
CA ARG A 152 2.09 -1.64 19.41
C ARG A 152 3.42 -0.90 19.27
N PRO A 153 4.53 -1.57 18.90
CA PRO A 153 5.82 -0.91 18.65
C PRO A 153 5.74 0.23 17.63
N ALA A 154 6.82 1.02 17.54
CA ALA A 154 6.94 2.09 16.56
C ALA A 154 6.98 1.48 15.14
N SER A 155 6.29 2.11 14.19
CA SER A 155 6.37 1.72 12.77
C SER A 155 7.36 2.59 12.00
N THR A 156 7.80 2.08 10.85
CA THR A 156 8.71 2.80 9.96
C THR A 156 8.18 2.77 8.54
N GLY A 157 8.04 3.94 7.92
CA GLY A 157 7.67 4.10 6.52
C GLY A 157 8.75 4.79 5.72
N VAL A 158 9.11 4.23 4.56
CA VAL A 158 10.07 4.84 3.64
C VAL A 158 9.47 4.93 2.23
N LEU A 159 9.57 6.11 1.63
CA LEU A 159 9.33 6.34 0.20
C LEU A 159 10.63 6.78 -0.46
N ASP A 160 11.15 5.95 -1.35
CA ASP A 160 12.35 6.24 -2.14
C ASP A 160 11.96 6.57 -3.58
N ILE A 161 12.26 7.80 -4.00
CA ILE A 161 11.99 8.33 -5.34
C ILE A 161 13.33 8.55 -6.06
N SER A 162 13.49 7.90 -7.20
CA SER A 162 14.73 7.90 -7.96
C SER A 162 14.47 7.84 -9.47
N GLY A 163 15.54 7.93 -10.26
CA GLY A 163 15.46 7.78 -11.72
C GLY A 163 14.50 8.78 -12.37
N THR A 164 13.51 8.27 -13.09
CA THR A 164 12.43 9.06 -13.71
C THR A 164 11.07 8.79 -13.09
N GLY A 165 11.04 8.22 -11.87
CA GLY A 165 9.80 7.97 -11.14
C GLY A 165 9.06 9.27 -10.85
N GLN A 166 7.73 9.25 -10.95
CA GLN A 166 6.88 10.39 -10.61
C GLN A 166 5.96 10.02 -9.46
N VAL A 167 5.89 10.88 -8.44
CA VAL A 167 4.91 10.76 -7.34
C VAL A 167 4.03 12.00 -7.33
N SER A 168 2.72 11.82 -7.44
CA SER A 168 1.75 12.90 -7.31
C SER A 168 0.76 12.61 -6.19
N VAL A 169 0.61 13.55 -5.26
CA VAL A 169 -0.42 13.51 -4.22
C VAL A 169 -1.39 14.65 -4.50
N THR A 170 -2.63 14.32 -4.90
CA THR A 170 -3.64 15.31 -5.30
C THR A 170 -4.89 15.15 -4.47
N GLY A 171 -5.27 16.19 -3.72
CA GLY A 171 -6.49 16.18 -2.91
C GLY A 171 -6.44 15.27 -1.68
N ALA A 172 -5.26 14.74 -1.33
CA ALA A 172 -5.00 13.93 -0.14
C ALA A 172 -3.96 14.62 0.76
N ASP A 173 -4.01 14.35 2.06
CA ASP A 173 -3.01 14.82 3.01
C ASP A 173 -1.77 13.90 2.98
N LEU A 174 -0.58 14.50 2.91
CA LEU A 174 0.67 13.78 3.11
C LEU A 174 1.14 13.94 4.56
N ILE A 175 1.28 12.83 5.26
CA ILE A 175 1.70 12.78 6.66
C ILE A 175 2.99 11.95 6.76
N VAL A 176 4.03 12.54 7.32
CA VAL A 176 5.32 11.88 7.56
C VAL A 176 5.54 11.75 9.07
N GLY A 177 5.68 10.51 9.54
CA GLY A 177 5.82 10.16 10.95
C GLY A 177 4.54 9.58 11.54
N ASN A 178 3.68 10.44 12.10
CA ASN A 178 2.56 10.00 12.92
C ASN A 178 1.32 10.88 12.71
N HIS A 179 0.20 10.27 12.32
CA HIS A 179 -1.06 10.96 12.06
C HIS A 179 -1.79 11.37 13.35
N LEU A 180 -1.79 10.53 14.39
CA LEU A 180 -2.59 10.75 15.60
C LEU A 180 -1.71 11.05 16.81
N SER A 181 -1.89 12.22 17.42
CA SER A 181 -1.10 12.68 18.58
C SER A 181 -1.13 11.75 19.80
N SER A 182 -2.12 10.87 19.90
CA SER A 182 -2.26 9.87 20.98
C SER A 182 -1.41 8.62 20.79
N ALA A 183 -0.82 8.43 19.61
CA ALA A 183 -0.07 7.22 19.29
C ALA A 183 1.29 7.18 20.02
N SER A 184 1.56 6.06 20.70
CA SER A 184 2.80 5.86 21.45
C SER A 184 3.27 4.40 21.39
N PRO A 185 4.54 4.10 21.06
CA PRO A 185 5.52 5.05 20.51
C PRO A 185 5.11 5.53 19.10
N PRO A 186 5.53 6.75 18.69
CA PRO A 186 5.22 7.31 17.38
C PRO A 186 5.91 6.53 16.26
N GLY A 187 5.32 6.55 15.06
CA GLY A 187 5.97 6.06 13.85
C GLY A 187 7.02 7.04 13.31
N THR A 188 7.90 6.54 12.45
CA THR A 188 8.84 7.35 11.67
C THR A 188 8.50 7.23 10.19
N GLY A 189 8.69 8.33 9.46
CA GLY A 189 8.49 8.40 8.02
C GLY A 189 9.70 9.08 7.37
N THR A 190 10.14 8.58 6.22
CA THR A 190 11.24 9.17 5.43
C THR A 190 10.85 9.21 3.96
N ILE A 191 11.08 10.35 3.32
CA ILE A 191 11.03 10.50 1.86
C ILE A 191 12.44 10.79 1.38
N ASN A 192 13.02 9.92 0.55
CA ASN A 192 14.30 10.15 -0.09
C ASN A 192 14.07 10.38 -1.58
N GLN A 193 14.31 11.60 -2.06
CA GLN A 193 14.22 11.92 -3.48
C GLN A 193 15.64 12.18 -4.03
N THR A 194 16.15 11.21 -4.78
CA THR A 194 17.48 11.29 -5.44
C THR A 194 17.38 11.50 -6.95
N GLY A 195 16.16 11.43 -7.49
CA GLY A 195 15.78 11.70 -8.87
C GLY A 195 14.25 11.75 -8.97
N GLY A 196 13.71 11.72 -10.19
CA GLY A 196 12.26 11.77 -10.40
C GLY A 196 11.61 13.12 -10.08
N THR A 197 10.28 13.12 -10.04
CA THR A 197 9.44 14.31 -9.76
C THR A 197 8.43 14.01 -8.66
#